data_AF-A0A397VVZ8-F1
#
_entry.id   AF-A0A397VVZ8-F1
#
_cell.length_a   1.000
_cell.length_b   1.000
_cell.length_c   1.000
_cell.angle_alpha   90.00
_cell.angle_beta   90.00
_cell.angle_gamma   90.00
#
_symmetry.space_group_name_H-M   'P 1'
#
loop_
_entity.id
_entity.type
_entity.pdbx_description
1 polymer ?
#
loop_
_entity_poly.entity_id
_entity_poly.type
_entity_poly.pdbx_seq_one_letter_code
_entity_poly.pdbx_strand_id
1 'polypeptide(L)'
;MPCPGSNNVNGITWYSPNFTRPGEFAFCEECYNEFIRNTPLNVHIRKDGIFTGNCDFSPNVKQQWLIAVSKNDINIFWKYVESKLGRVRELHAHLAQLQALHTQETEMKGLLIKYMFECRGQGFALDLISDSEPEYYFNGRYLRGHNSDEVARKQIQIDESNKKIEHYFREMIQLQHELANLWYIN
;
A
#
# COMPACT_ATOMS: atom_id res chain seq x y z
N MET A 1 24.96 -9.89 17.25
CA MET A 1 23.54 -9.63 17.56
C MET A 1 22.76 -10.33 16.48
N PRO A 2 21.75 -11.14 16.84
CA PRO A 2 21.02 -11.93 15.86
C PRO A 2 20.35 -11.04 14.81
N CYS A 3 20.22 -11.58 13.61
CA CYS A 3 19.69 -10.89 12.45
C CYS A 3 18.25 -10.45 12.75
N PRO A 4 17.91 -9.16 12.52
CA PRO A 4 16.57 -8.68 12.80
C PRO A 4 15.52 -9.28 11.87
N GLY A 5 15.92 -9.86 10.74
CA GLY A 5 15.01 -10.37 9.71
C GLY A 5 14.11 -9.26 9.19
N SER A 6 12.81 -9.53 9.11
CA SER A 6 11.78 -8.55 8.70
C SER A 6 11.49 -7.48 9.77
N ASN A 7 12.05 -7.58 10.97
CA ASN A 7 11.82 -6.57 12.01
C ASN A 7 12.59 -5.30 11.68
N ASN A 8 11.91 -4.16 11.80
CA ASN A 8 12.53 -2.86 11.62
C ASN A 8 13.31 -2.48 12.87
N VAL A 9 14.62 -2.26 12.74
CA VAL A 9 15.53 -1.93 13.85
C VAL A 9 16.39 -0.71 13.51
N ASN A 10 16.76 0.05 14.54
CA ASN A 10 17.65 1.20 14.45
C ASN A 10 18.97 0.92 15.18
N GLY A 11 20.01 1.71 14.88
CA GLY A 11 21.29 1.69 15.60
C GLY A 11 22.26 0.60 15.13
N ILE A 12 21.95 -0.11 14.04
CA ILE A 12 22.85 -1.10 13.44
C ILE A 12 23.42 -0.60 12.11
N THR A 13 24.60 -1.11 11.76
CA THR A 13 25.19 -0.84 10.44
C THR A 13 24.53 -1.70 9.38
N TRP A 14 24.17 -1.07 8.27
CA TRP A 14 23.61 -1.71 7.09
C TRP A 14 24.60 -1.71 5.93
N TYR A 15 24.42 -2.72 5.09
CA TYR A 15 25.23 -2.95 3.90
C TYR A 15 24.32 -3.33 2.75
N SER A 16 24.73 -2.98 1.53
CA SER A 16 23.91 -3.18 0.33
C SER A 16 24.80 -3.44 -0.89
N PRO A 17 24.29 -4.08 -1.95
CA PRO A 17 25.02 -4.21 -3.20
C PRO A 17 25.20 -2.87 -3.89
N ASN A 18 26.34 -2.65 -4.53
CA ASN A 18 26.67 -1.37 -5.19
C ASN A 18 25.66 -0.97 -6.29
N PHE A 19 24.93 -1.94 -6.85
CA PHE A 19 23.94 -1.72 -7.90
C PHE A 19 22.54 -1.32 -7.40
N THR A 20 22.26 -1.38 -6.08
CA THR A 20 20.97 -0.92 -5.51
C THR A 20 21.10 0.51 -4.99
N ARG A 21 20.01 1.19 -4.64
CA ARG A 21 20.10 2.43 -3.84
C ARG A 21 20.20 2.10 -2.34
N PRO A 22 20.81 2.97 -1.51
CA PRO A 22 20.77 2.79 -0.06
C PRO A 22 19.33 2.67 0.45
N GLY A 23 19.08 1.64 1.27
CA GLY A 23 17.75 1.33 1.83
C GLY A 23 16.76 0.67 0.86
N GLU A 24 17.10 0.48 -0.42
CA GLU A 24 16.24 -0.24 -1.37
C GLU A 24 16.31 -1.76 -1.19
N PHE A 25 17.50 -2.26 -0.85
CA PHE A 25 17.74 -3.64 -0.47
C PHE A 25 18.97 -3.65 0.43
N ALA A 26 18.80 -4.09 1.67
CA ALA A 26 19.84 -4.01 2.69
C ALA A 26 19.97 -5.30 3.49
N PHE A 27 21.18 -5.56 3.96
CA PHE A 27 21.47 -6.64 4.90
C PHE A 27 22.16 -6.09 6.14
N CYS A 28 21.80 -6.67 7.29
CA CYS A 28 22.34 -6.26 8.57
C CYS A 28 23.82 -6.64 8.70
N GLU A 29 24.51 -5.99 9.64
CA GLU A 29 25.92 -6.26 9.94
C GLU A 29 26.23 -7.74 10.25
N GLU A 30 25.33 -8.47 10.89
CA GLU A 30 25.54 -9.90 11.15
C GLU A 30 25.55 -10.72 9.86
N CYS A 31 24.52 -10.54 9.01
CA CYS A 31 24.45 -11.23 7.73
C CYS A 31 25.63 -10.89 6.82
N TYR A 32 26.10 -9.63 6.85
CA TYR A 32 27.31 -9.24 6.15
C TYR A 32 28.53 -10.01 6.64
N ASN A 33 28.78 -10.03 7.95
CA ASN A 33 29.96 -10.68 8.53
C ASN A 33 29.94 -12.20 8.33
N GLU A 34 28.78 -12.84 8.42
CA GLU A 34 28.64 -14.29 8.32
C GLU A 34 28.73 -14.80 6.87
N PHE A 35 28.02 -14.16 5.94
CA PHE A 35 27.83 -14.72 4.58
C PHE A 35 28.58 -13.97 3.47
N ILE A 36 28.99 -12.73 3.70
CA ILE A 36 29.43 -11.83 2.62
C ILE A 36 30.89 -11.44 2.75
N ARG A 37 31.32 -10.99 3.94
CA ARG A 37 32.62 -10.34 4.19
C ARG A 37 33.82 -11.11 3.66
N ASN A 38 33.82 -12.43 3.81
CA ASN A 38 34.94 -13.30 3.45
C ASN A 38 34.77 -13.97 2.07
N THR A 39 33.88 -13.44 1.21
CA THR A 39 33.68 -13.96 -0.14
C THR A 39 34.40 -13.09 -1.19
N PRO A 40 34.80 -13.66 -2.34
CA PRO A 40 35.42 -12.87 -3.42
C PRO A 40 34.52 -11.74 -3.94
N LEU A 41 33.20 -11.91 -3.87
CA LEU A 41 32.22 -10.94 -4.35
C LEU A 41 31.96 -9.79 -3.38
N ASN A 42 32.59 -9.77 -2.20
CA ASN A 42 32.45 -8.69 -1.22
C ASN A 42 32.81 -7.30 -1.80
N VAL A 43 33.67 -7.25 -2.82
CA VAL A 43 34.02 -5.99 -3.53
C VAL A 43 32.82 -5.29 -4.16
N HIS A 44 31.70 -6.01 -4.37
CA HIS A 44 30.46 -5.46 -4.92
C HIS A 44 29.49 -4.97 -3.85
N ILE A 45 29.90 -4.94 -2.58
CA ILE A 45 29.08 -4.56 -1.44
C ILE A 45 29.60 -3.26 -0.84
N ARG A 46 28.68 -2.33 -0.56
CA ARG A 46 28.95 -1.08 0.16
C ARG A 46 28.40 -1.12 1.58
N LYS A 47 29.01 -0.30 2.43
CA LYS A 47 28.50 0.04 3.76
C LYS A 47 27.63 1.29 3.64
N ASP A 48 26.36 1.18 3.97
CA ASP A 48 25.40 2.29 3.90
C ASP A 48 25.34 3.11 5.20
N GLY A 49 25.94 2.61 6.28
CA GLY A 49 25.98 3.28 7.57
C GLY A 49 24.84 2.87 8.49
N ILE A 50 24.49 3.76 9.44
CA ILE A 50 23.47 3.48 10.45
C ILE A 50 22.16 4.15 10.03
N PHE A 51 21.10 3.36 9.90
CA PHE A 51 19.74 3.84 9.65
C PHE A 51 18.71 2.85 10.21
N THR A 52 17.44 3.23 10.16
CA THR A 52 16.32 2.38 10.57
C THR A 52 15.88 1.51 9.39
N GLY A 53 15.99 0.20 9.49
CA GLY A 53 15.64 -0.71 8.40
C GLY A 53 15.37 -2.15 8.85
N ASN A 54 15.00 -2.99 7.88
CA ASN A 54 14.86 -4.43 8.00
C ASN A 54 15.93 -5.14 7.17
N CYS A 55 16.22 -6.40 7.49
CA CYS A 55 17.19 -7.22 6.75
C CYS A 55 16.47 -8.02 5.66
N ASP A 56 16.76 -7.69 4.40
CA ASP A 56 16.21 -8.36 3.22
C ASP A 56 16.94 -9.67 2.89
N PHE A 57 17.97 -10.04 3.66
CA PHE A 57 18.79 -11.24 3.46
C PHE A 57 18.09 -12.53 3.95
N SER A 58 16.92 -12.80 3.38
CA SER A 58 16.13 -14.01 3.64
C SER A 58 16.87 -15.30 3.26
N PRO A 59 16.43 -16.49 3.70
CA PRO A 59 17.04 -17.76 3.31
C PRO A 59 17.18 -17.94 1.78
N ASN A 60 16.18 -17.52 1.00
CA ASN A 60 16.23 -17.60 -0.46
C ASN A 60 17.26 -16.65 -1.06
N VAL A 61 17.31 -15.42 -0.56
CA VAL A 61 18.31 -14.42 -0.98
C VAL A 61 19.73 -14.91 -0.64
N LYS A 62 19.92 -15.51 0.55
CA LYS A 62 21.16 -16.18 0.95
C LYS A 62 21.55 -17.28 -0.05
N GLN A 63 20.61 -18.12 -0.46
CA GLN A 63 20.87 -19.18 -1.44
C GLN A 63 21.35 -18.59 -2.78
N GLN A 64 20.71 -17.52 -3.27
CA GLN A 64 21.11 -16.87 -4.52
C GLN A 64 22.51 -16.22 -4.42
N TRP A 65 22.83 -15.64 -3.27
CA TRP A 65 24.18 -15.16 -2.98
C TRP A 65 25.21 -16.28 -3.03
N LEU A 66 24.95 -17.41 -2.36
CA LEU A 66 25.86 -18.57 -2.36
C LEU A 66 26.05 -19.14 -3.77
N ILE A 67 25.01 -19.16 -4.62
CA ILE A 67 25.13 -19.56 -6.03
C ILE A 67 26.05 -18.60 -6.78
N ALA A 68 25.85 -17.28 -6.62
CA ALA A 68 26.70 -16.27 -7.24
C ALA A 68 28.17 -16.40 -6.81
N VAL A 69 28.43 -16.60 -5.52
CA VAL A 69 29.77 -16.82 -4.97
C VAL A 69 30.41 -18.10 -5.53
N SER A 70 29.66 -19.21 -5.59
CA SER A 70 30.18 -20.48 -6.11
C SER A 70 30.59 -20.41 -7.58
N LYS A 71 29.92 -19.55 -8.36
CA LYS A 71 30.21 -19.29 -9.78
C LYS A 71 31.12 -18.09 -9.99
N ASN A 72 31.48 -17.39 -8.91
CA ASN A 72 32.18 -16.10 -8.92
C ASN A 72 31.57 -15.09 -9.92
N ASP A 73 30.24 -15.04 -10.00
CA ASP A 73 29.49 -14.19 -10.93
C ASP A 73 28.41 -13.40 -10.19
N ILE A 74 28.70 -12.13 -9.90
CA ILE A 74 27.78 -11.21 -9.23
C ILE A 74 26.49 -10.98 -10.04
N ASN A 75 26.52 -11.16 -11.37
CA ASN A 75 25.34 -10.92 -12.21
C ASN A 75 24.20 -11.88 -11.90
N ILE A 76 24.50 -13.06 -11.34
CA ILE A 76 23.48 -14.02 -10.90
C ILE A 76 22.66 -13.42 -9.76
N PHE A 77 23.35 -12.87 -8.76
CA PHE A 77 22.70 -12.23 -7.63
C PHE A 77 21.99 -10.94 -8.04
N TRP A 78 22.64 -10.12 -8.89
CA TRP A 78 22.04 -8.90 -9.43
C TRP A 78 20.72 -9.17 -10.15
N LYS A 79 20.68 -10.12 -11.09
CA LYS A 79 19.44 -10.47 -11.83
C LYS A 79 18.30 -10.86 -10.90
N TYR A 80 18.61 -11.65 -9.86
CA TYR A 80 17.61 -12.04 -8.87
C TYR A 80 17.09 -10.85 -8.07
N VAL A 81 17.99 -10.03 -7.50
CA VAL A 81 17.62 -8.86 -6.70
C VAL A 81 16.86 -7.84 -7.55
N GLU A 82 17.35 -7.53 -8.76
CA GLU A 82 16.71 -6.55 -9.65
C GLU A 82 15.31 -7.00 -10.08
N SER A 83 15.10 -8.30 -10.34
CA SER A 83 13.76 -8.82 -10.63
C SER A 83 12.79 -8.62 -9.46
N LYS A 84 13.24 -8.87 -8.23
CA LYS A 84 12.40 -8.65 -7.03
C LYS A 84 12.16 -7.16 -6.78
N LEU A 85 13.19 -6.32 -6.93
CA LEU A 85 13.04 -4.86 -6.82
C LEU A 85 12.13 -4.27 -7.89
N GLY A 86 12.18 -4.76 -9.13
CA GLY A 86 11.25 -4.39 -10.18
C GLY A 86 9.80 -4.65 -9.75
N ARG A 87 9.52 -5.83 -9.20
CA ARG A 87 8.19 -6.18 -8.67
C ARG A 87 7.79 -5.31 -7.47
N VAL A 88 8.71 -5.02 -6.55
CA VAL A 88 8.46 -4.10 -5.42
C VAL A 88 8.04 -2.72 -5.92
N ARG A 89 8.77 -2.18 -6.91
CA ARG A 89 8.48 -0.86 -7.50
C ARG A 89 7.11 -0.85 -8.18
N GLU A 90 6.75 -1.90 -8.92
CA GLU A 90 5.42 -2.04 -9.53
C GLU A 90 4.30 -2.06 -8.48
N LEU A 91 4.45 -2.88 -7.43
CA LEU A 91 3.44 -2.98 -6.37
C LEU A 91 3.28 -1.65 -5.61
N HIS A 92 4.38 -0.95 -5.30
CA HIS A 92 4.31 0.37 -4.68
C HIS A 92 3.63 1.41 -5.59
N ALA A 93 3.92 1.40 -6.89
CA ALA A 93 3.26 2.29 -7.84
C ALA A 93 1.74 2.02 -7.89
N HIS A 94 1.35 0.75 -7.91
CA HIS A 94 -0.06 0.36 -7.89
C HIS A 94 -0.75 0.75 -6.58
N LEU A 95 -0.09 0.55 -5.44
CA LEU A 95 -0.60 0.97 -4.13
C LEU A 95 -0.82 2.48 -4.09
N ALA A 96 0.13 3.27 -4.58
CA ALA A 96 0.02 4.74 -4.64
C ALA A 96 -1.15 5.18 -5.53
N GLN A 97 -1.38 4.50 -6.66
CA GLN A 97 -2.54 4.76 -7.52
C GLN A 97 -3.86 4.47 -6.79
N LEU A 98 -3.98 3.33 -6.12
CA LEU A 98 -5.19 2.97 -5.37
C LEU A 98 -5.44 3.92 -4.20
N GLN A 99 -4.39 4.39 -3.51
CA GLN A 99 -4.50 5.40 -2.46
C GLN A 99 -5.05 6.73 -2.99
N ALA A 100 -4.59 7.16 -4.18
CA ALA A 100 -5.10 8.36 -4.83
C ALA A 100 -6.59 8.21 -5.20
N LEU A 101 -6.98 7.08 -5.80
CA LEU A 101 -8.38 6.78 -6.14
C LEU A 101 -9.27 6.70 -4.89
N HIS A 102 -8.79 6.06 -3.83
CA HIS A 102 -9.50 5.98 -2.55
C HIS A 102 -9.73 7.37 -1.94
N THR A 103 -8.71 8.23 -1.95
CA THR A 103 -8.81 9.60 -1.46
C THR A 103 -9.84 10.40 -2.25
N GLN A 104 -9.75 10.36 -3.59
CA GLN A 104 -10.69 11.04 -4.48
C GLN A 104 -12.14 10.60 -4.25
N GLU A 105 -12.40 9.29 -4.19
CA GLU A 105 -13.75 8.77 -3.94
C GLU A 105 -14.27 9.15 -2.55
N THR A 106 -13.40 9.17 -1.54
CA THR A 106 -13.76 9.58 -0.17
C THR A 106 -14.17 11.06 -0.13
N GLU A 107 -13.41 11.93 -0.80
CA GLU A 107 -13.75 13.36 -0.92
C GLU A 107 -15.07 13.57 -1.65
N MET A 108 -15.26 12.92 -2.81
CA MET A 108 -16.49 12.98 -3.58
C MET A 108 -17.70 12.54 -2.74
N LYS A 109 -17.59 11.41 -2.04
CA LYS A 109 -18.62 10.93 -1.11
C LYS A 109 -18.91 11.95 -0.01
N GLY A 110 -17.88 12.57 0.57
CA GLY A 110 -18.03 13.62 1.56
C GLY A 110 -18.87 14.80 1.06
N LEU A 111 -18.64 15.24 -0.19
CA LEU A 111 -19.44 16.29 -0.82
C LEU A 111 -20.90 15.88 -1.04
N LEU A 112 -21.15 14.64 -1.49
CA LEU A 112 -22.50 14.11 -1.68
C LEU A 112 -23.27 14.04 -0.35
N ILE A 113 -22.62 13.58 0.71
CA ILE A 113 -23.20 13.53 2.06
C ILE A 113 -23.53 14.94 2.55
N LYS A 114 -22.61 15.89 2.41
CA LYS A 114 -22.83 17.29 2.80
C LYS A 114 -24.04 17.89 2.07
N TYR A 115 -24.12 17.68 0.75
CA TYR A 115 -25.27 18.10 -0.05
C TYR A 115 -26.58 17.51 0.48
N MET A 116 -26.61 16.20 0.79
CA MET A 116 -27.81 15.57 1.35
C MET A 116 -28.24 16.15 2.70
N PHE A 117 -27.28 16.56 3.54
CA PHE A 117 -27.58 17.25 4.80
C PHE A 117 -28.18 18.64 4.56
N GLU A 118 -27.65 19.41 3.60
CA GLU A 118 -28.16 20.74 3.26
C GLU A 118 -29.60 20.68 2.74
N CYS A 119 -29.93 19.73 1.86
CA CYS A 119 -31.30 19.53 1.37
C CYS A 119 -32.29 19.19 2.49
N ARG A 120 -31.86 18.38 3.48
CA ARG A 120 -32.72 18.02 4.63
C ARG A 120 -32.93 19.19 5.61
N GLY A 121 -31.89 19.99 5.84
CA GLY A 121 -31.98 21.16 6.72
C GLY A 121 -32.95 22.22 6.19
N GLN A 122 -33.04 22.39 4.86
CA GLN A 122 -33.98 23.32 4.22
C GLN A 122 -35.42 22.81 4.24
N GLY A 123 -35.65 21.50 4.11
CA GLY A 123 -37.00 20.90 4.18
C GLY A 123 -37.69 21.14 5.53
N PHE A 124 -36.95 21.06 6.63
CA PHE A 124 -37.48 21.34 7.98
C PHE A 124 -37.96 22.79 8.19
N ALA A 125 -37.47 23.75 7.41
CA ALA A 125 -37.86 25.15 7.53
C ALA A 125 -39.16 25.50 6.77
N LEU A 126 -39.54 24.69 5.77
CA LEU A 126 -40.70 24.92 4.88
C LEU A 126 -41.95 24.10 5.27
N ASP A 127 -41.79 23.01 6.03
CA ASP A 127 -42.88 22.12 6.47
C ASP A 127 -43.85 22.73 7.51
N LEU A 128 -43.69 24.01 7.87
CA LEU A 128 -44.63 24.73 8.73
C LEU A 128 -45.84 25.34 7.97
N ILE A 129 -45.95 25.18 6.64
CA ILE A 129 -46.91 25.96 5.84
C ILE A 129 -47.81 25.16 4.87
N SER A 130 -47.62 23.87 4.60
CA SER A 130 -48.40 23.19 3.52
C SER A 130 -49.07 21.87 3.91
N ASP A 131 -50.40 21.88 3.92
CA ASP A 131 -51.25 20.68 4.01
C ASP A 131 -51.41 20.06 2.61
N SER A 132 -51.01 18.79 2.48
CA SER A 132 -51.15 17.88 1.32
C SER A 132 -50.04 17.89 0.26
N GLU A 133 -49.02 17.03 0.46
CA GLU A 133 -48.13 16.57 -0.61
C GLU A 133 -48.04 15.03 -0.64
N PRO A 134 -47.81 14.42 -1.82
CA PRO A 134 -47.78 12.97 -2.02
C PRO A 134 -46.58 12.30 -1.34
N GLU A 135 -46.81 11.08 -0.87
CA GLU A 135 -45.86 10.29 -0.08
C GLU A 135 -44.94 9.45 -0.97
N TYR A 136 -43.62 9.53 -0.77
CA TYR A 136 -42.65 8.68 -1.46
C TYR A 136 -41.73 7.94 -0.48
N TYR A 137 -41.51 6.66 -0.74
CA TYR A 137 -40.65 5.78 0.05
C TYR A 137 -39.47 5.29 -0.79
N PHE A 138 -38.25 5.56 -0.34
CA PHE A 138 -37.03 5.01 -0.94
C PHE A 138 -36.17 4.32 0.14
N ASN A 139 -35.84 3.05 -0.09
CA ASN A 139 -35.04 2.22 0.82
C ASN A 139 -35.57 2.17 2.28
N GLY A 140 -36.90 2.14 2.43
CA GLY A 140 -37.57 2.09 3.74
C GLY A 140 -37.60 3.42 4.51
N ARG A 141 -37.18 4.54 3.91
CA ARG A 141 -37.28 5.87 4.50
C ARG A 141 -38.31 6.74 3.75
N TYR A 142 -39.13 7.46 4.51
CA TYR A 142 -40.09 8.44 4.03
C TYR A 142 -39.35 9.69 3.54
N LEU A 143 -39.58 10.11 2.30
CA LEU A 143 -39.05 11.34 1.72
C LEU A 143 -40.24 12.22 1.32
N ARG A 144 -40.46 13.32 2.04
CA ARG A 144 -41.48 14.33 1.72
C ARG A 144 -40.82 15.51 0.99
N GLY A 145 -41.41 15.96 -0.11
CA GLY A 145 -41.02 17.18 -0.83
C GLY A 145 -40.49 16.99 -2.26
N HIS A 146 -40.57 18.08 -3.04
CA HIS A 146 -40.14 18.26 -4.43
C HIS A 146 -38.71 17.82 -4.81
N ASN A 147 -37.88 17.41 -3.84
CA ASN A 147 -36.47 17.00 -4.02
C ASN A 147 -36.23 15.49 -3.80
N SER A 148 -37.28 14.67 -3.65
CA SER A 148 -37.16 13.23 -3.34
C SER A 148 -36.33 12.46 -4.39
N ASP A 149 -36.52 12.75 -5.67
CA ASP A 149 -35.78 12.12 -6.78
C ASP A 149 -34.29 12.49 -6.76
N GLU A 150 -33.94 13.74 -6.48
CA GLU A 150 -32.56 14.19 -6.41
C GLU A 150 -31.84 13.57 -5.21
N VAL A 151 -32.50 13.51 -4.05
CA VAL A 151 -31.99 12.85 -2.85
C VAL A 151 -31.77 11.35 -3.10
N ALA A 152 -32.69 10.67 -3.78
CA ALA A 152 -32.54 9.26 -4.13
C ALA A 152 -31.35 9.03 -5.09
N ARG A 153 -31.18 9.89 -6.12
CA ARG A 153 -30.03 9.82 -7.03
C ARG A 153 -28.70 10.01 -6.29
N LYS A 154 -28.62 10.97 -5.38
CA LYS A 154 -27.40 11.21 -4.57
C LYS A 154 -27.11 10.04 -3.63
N GLN A 155 -28.14 9.43 -3.04
CA GLN A 155 -27.96 8.23 -2.23
C GLN A 155 -27.39 7.07 -3.05
N ILE A 156 -27.88 6.85 -4.28
CA ILE A 156 -27.32 5.83 -5.19
C ILE A 156 -25.84 6.11 -5.47
N GLN A 157 -25.47 7.38 -5.73
CA GLN A 157 -24.07 7.76 -5.95
C GLN A 157 -23.19 7.51 -4.72
N ILE A 158 -23.71 7.75 -3.51
CA ILE A 158 -23.00 7.43 -2.25
C ILE A 158 -22.79 5.93 -2.12
N ASP A 159 -23.83 5.13 -2.40
CA ASP A 159 -23.76 3.67 -2.30
C ASP A 159 -22.78 3.08 -3.34
N GLU A 160 -22.74 3.63 -4.56
CA GLU A 160 -21.74 3.29 -5.58
C GLU A 160 -20.32 3.66 -5.14
N SER A 161 -20.13 4.86 -4.57
CA SER A 161 -18.83 5.30 -4.06
C SER A 161 -18.34 4.42 -2.90
N ASN A 162 -19.24 3.98 -2.01
CA ASN A 162 -18.91 3.02 -0.95
C ASN A 162 -18.34 1.71 -1.51
N LYS A 163 -18.98 1.15 -2.55
CA LYS A 163 -18.51 -0.10 -3.18
C LYS A 163 -17.10 0.06 -3.76
N LYS A 164 -16.80 1.22 -4.37
CA LYS A 164 -15.47 1.53 -4.89
C LYS A 164 -14.43 1.66 -3.78
N ILE A 165 -14.73 2.43 -2.73
CA ILE A 165 -13.85 2.60 -1.57
C ILE A 165 -13.49 1.25 -0.96
N GLU A 166 -14.49 0.39 -0.72
CA GLU A 166 -14.27 -0.95 -0.18
C GLU A 166 -13.44 -1.83 -1.12
N HIS A 167 -13.67 -1.74 -2.43
CA HIS A 167 -12.89 -2.46 -3.43
C HIS A 167 -11.42 -2.05 -3.40
N TYR A 168 -11.12 -0.75 -3.44
CA TYR A 168 -9.75 -0.25 -3.38
C TYR A 168 -9.07 -0.64 -2.06
N PHE A 169 -9.80 -0.56 -0.95
CA PHE A 169 -9.27 -0.96 0.35
C PHE A 169 -8.86 -2.44 0.40
N ARG A 170 -9.70 -3.35 -0.11
CA ARG A 170 -9.36 -4.78 -0.20
C ARG A 170 -8.13 -5.01 -1.07
N GLU A 171 -8.05 -4.33 -2.21
CA GLU A 171 -6.93 -4.47 -3.13
C GLU A 171 -5.62 -3.95 -2.53
N MET A 172 -5.65 -2.80 -1.84
CA MET A 172 -4.48 -2.29 -1.10
C MET A 172 -3.98 -3.28 -0.06
N ILE A 173 -4.87 -3.92 0.71
CA ILE A 173 -4.49 -4.96 1.68
C ILE A 173 -3.80 -6.14 0.96
N GLN A 174 -4.34 -6.57 -0.18
CA GLN A 174 -3.75 -7.66 -0.95
C GLN A 174 -2.34 -7.32 -1.45
N LEU A 175 -2.14 -6.11 -1.99
CA LEU A 175 -0.82 -5.66 -2.46
C LEU A 175 0.19 -5.53 -1.31
N GLN A 176 -0.25 -5.06 -0.14
CA GLN A 176 0.60 -5.01 1.06
C GLN A 176 1.03 -6.42 1.52
N HIS A 177 0.12 -7.39 1.46
CA HIS A 177 0.44 -8.78 1.75
C HIS A 177 1.41 -9.37 0.72
N GLU A 178 1.24 -9.04 -0.57
CA GLU A 178 2.19 -9.46 -1.61
C GLU A 178 3.58 -8.87 -1.36
N LEU A 179 3.68 -7.55 -1.11
CA LEU A 179 4.93 -6.86 -0.77
C LEU A 179 5.66 -7.51 0.41
N ALA A 180 4.94 -7.83 1.48
CA ALA A 180 5.52 -8.46 2.67
C ALA A 180 6.12 -9.85 2.39
N ASN A 181 5.61 -10.55 1.38
CA ASN A 181 5.99 -11.93 1.08
C ASN A 181 6.98 -12.08 -0.09
N LEU A 182 7.30 -11.00 -0.82
CA LEU A 182 8.13 -11.06 -2.02
C LEU A 182 9.53 -11.68 -1.79
N TRP A 183 10.10 -11.46 -0.61
CA TRP A 183 11.42 -11.99 -0.24
C TRP A 183 11.38 -13.43 0.30
N TYR A 184 10.18 -13.98 0.54
CA TYR A 184 9.97 -15.29 1.17
C TYR A 184 9.35 -16.33 0.23
N ILE A 185 8.74 -15.90 -0.88
CA ILE A 185 8.13 -16.80 -1.88
C ILE A 185 9.07 -16.93 -3.09
N ASN A 186 9.31 -18.18 -3.51
CA ASN A 186 10.18 -18.58 -4.62
C ASN A 186 9.76 -17.95 -5.94
#